data_AF-A0A7C4YF49-F1
#
_entry.id   AF-A0A7C4YF49-F1
#
_cell.length_a   1.000
_cell.length_b   1.000
_cell.length_c   1.000
_cell.angle_alpha   90.00
_cell.angle_beta   90.00
_cell.angle_gamma   90.00
#
_symmetry.space_group_name_H-M   'P 1'
#
loop_
_entity.id
_entity.type
_entity.pdbx_description
1 polymer ?
#
loop_
_entity_poly.entity_id
_entity_poly.type
_entity_poly.pdbx_seq_one_letter_code
_entity_poly.pdbx_strand_id
1 'polypeptide(L)'
;MANKKNSKKKSKKKLLILLIAFVLIAGGGYTGYSKYVAYQKHLAEQKAKEEELRKKQMEEEQKKKELEQAKQKFSELIALMRQELAKKNYARVRELADQARKLALAYNLPADEIDKILYEMNLAIASAKLSRLEKIHDVYAHSYLRNQLKTIPRYPEIAARWDRLLRKTYQDEYTVLLELAALTSKKTVDGDTPDVNYKLSKTYLKKAKLLVASGKAKPDVSKENSLLESQSEGYMSSIGRSFQPINLYR
;
A
#
# COMPACT_ATOMS: atom_id res chain seq x y z
N MET A 1 68.99 -96.87 -42.57
CA MET A 1 67.71 -96.15 -42.46
C MET A 1 67.88 -94.95 -41.54
N ALA A 2 67.17 -93.87 -41.84
CA ALA A 2 67.30 -92.49 -41.36
C ALA A 2 67.30 -92.31 -39.83
N ASN A 3 67.96 -91.27 -39.30
CA ASN A 3 67.27 -89.98 -39.08
C ASN A 3 68.19 -88.82 -38.62
N LYS A 4 67.99 -87.68 -39.30
CA LYS A 4 68.36 -86.31 -38.91
C LYS A 4 67.99 -86.04 -37.45
N LYS A 5 68.85 -85.30 -36.72
CA LYS A 5 68.45 -84.17 -35.86
C LYS A 5 69.67 -83.54 -35.17
N ASN A 6 70.29 -82.56 -35.82
CA ASN A 6 71.03 -81.52 -35.09
C ASN A 6 71.04 -80.20 -35.88
N SER A 7 69.84 -79.65 -36.13
CA SER A 7 69.65 -78.33 -36.75
C SER A 7 68.73 -77.40 -35.95
N LYS A 8 68.58 -77.62 -34.63
CA LYS A 8 67.58 -76.90 -33.80
C LYS A 8 68.15 -75.93 -32.74
N LYS A 9 69.46 -75.65 -32.72
CA LYS A 9 70.06 -74.74 -31.69
C LYS A 9 70.31 -73.29 -32.14
N LYS A 10 70.56 -73.02 -33.43
CA LYS A 10 70.75 -71.63 -33.96
C LYS A 10 69.44 -70.93 -34.38
N SER A 11 68.42 -71.68 -34.82
CA SER A 11 67.11 -71.14 -35.24
C SER A 11 66.25 -70.67 -34.05
N LYS A 12 66.25 -71.40 -32.92
CA LYS A 12 65.48 -71.03 -31.73
C LYS A 12 65.97 -69.75 -31.04
N LYS A 13 67.29 -69.49 -31.02
CA LYS A 13 67.85 -68.23 -30.48
C LYS A 13 67.47 -67.01 -31.32
N LYS A 14 67.52 -67.10 -32.66
CA LYS A 14 67.05 -66.02 -33.55
C LYS A 14 65.55 -65.77 -33.43
N LEU A 15 64.74 -66.83 -33.31
CA LEU A 15 63.30 -66.73 -33.10
C LEU A 15 62.98 -66.08 -31.74
N LEU A 16 63.70 -66.45 -30.68
CA LEU A 16 63.54 -65.86 -29.33
C LEU A 16 63.91 -64.37 -29.33
N ILE A 17 64.99 -63.98 -30.00
CA ILE A 17 65.40 -62.57 -30.13
C ILE A 17 64.37 -61.77 -30.93
N LEU A 18 63.82 -62.34 -32.02
CA LEU A 18 62.73 -61.71 -32.78
C LEU A 18 61.46 -61.56 -31.94
N LEU A 19 61.14 -62.53 -31.09
CA LEU A 19 59.95 -62.50 -30.23
C LEU A 19 60.13 -61.48 -29.09
N ILE A 20 61.32 -61.38 -28.50
CA ILE A 20 61.65 -60.33 -27.52
C ILE A 20 61.60 -58.93 -28.18
N ALA A 21 62.13 -58.80 -29.39
CA ALA A 21 62.03 -57.54 -30.15
C ALA A 21 60.57 -57.17 -30.46
N PHE A 22 59.74 -58.15 -30.82
CA PHE A 22 58.32 -57.93 -31.09
C PHE A 22 57.54 -57.54 -29.82
N VAL A 23 57.85 -58.17 -28.68
CA VAL A 23 57.27 -57.83 -27.37
C VAL A 23 57.69 -56.43 -26.91
N LEU A 24 58.95 -56.02 -27.16
CA LEU A 24 59.42 -54.67 -26.84
C LEU A 24 58.77 -53.61 -27.73
N ILE A 25 58.60 -53.89 -29.03
CA ILE A 25 57.91 -52.97 -29.96
C ILE A 25 56.42 -52.88 -29.64
N ALA A 26 55.75 -54.02 -29.36
CA ALA A 26 54.35 -54.05 -28.98
C ALA A 26 54.09 -53.40 -27.60
N GLY A 27 54.98 -53.62 -26.62
CA GLY A 27 54.92 -52.98 -25.30
C GLY A 27 55.20 -51.48 -25.35
N GLY A 28 56.18 -51.04 -26.15
CA GLY A 28 56.45 -49.63 -26.43
C GLY A 28 55.28 -48.94 -27.17
N GLY A 29 54.67 -49.63 -28.14
CA GLY A 29 53.49 -49.14 -28.86
C GLY A 29 52.26 -49.01 -27.97
N TYR A 30 52.00 -49.98 -27.08
CA TYR A 30 50.87 -49.93 -26.14
C TYR A 30 51.03 -48.82 -25.09
N THR A 31 52.24 -48.62 -24.56
CA THR A 31 52.52 -47.54 -23.60
C THR A 31 52.49 -46.15 -24.23
N GLY A 32 52.92 -46.01 -25.48
CA GLY A 32 52.76 -44.77 -26.26
C GLY A 32 51.29 -44.47 -26.58
N TYR A 33 50.53 -45.48 -27.02
CA TYR A 33 49.11 -45.34 -27.35
C TYR A 33 48.25 -45.02 -26.11
N SER A 34 48.49 -45.68 -24.97
CA SER A 34 47.74 -45.40 -23.73
C SER A 34 47.99 -43.98 -23.21
N LYS A 35 49.24 -43.49 -23.28
CA LYS A 35 49.58 -42.08 -22.96
C LYS A 35 48.94 -41.10 -23.95
N TYR A 36 48.90 -41.42 -25.24
CA TYR A 36 48.24 -40.59 -26.26
C TYR A 36 46.73 -40.49 -26.03
N VAL A 37 46.05 -41.60 -25.71
CA VAL A 37 44.61 -41.61 -25.40
C VAL A 37 44.31 -40.85 -24.10
N ALA A 38 45.15 -40.99 -23.07
CA ALA A 38 45.01 -40.22 -21.84
C ALA A 38 45.21 -38.71 -22.08
N TYR A 39 46.20 -38.33 -22.88
CA TYR A 39 46.44 -36.94 -23.26
C TYR A 39 45.30 -36.35 -24.09
N GLN A 40 44.77 -37.09 -25.08
CA GLN A 40 43.59 -36.73 -25.87
C GLN A 40 42.36 -36.48 -24.98
N LYS A 41 42.10 -37.37 -24.00
CA LYS A 41 41.02 -37.18 -23.02
C LYS A 41 41.22 -35.93 -22.17
N HIS A 42 42.44 -35.69 -21.68
CA HIS A 42 42.75 -34.51 -20.87
C HIS A 42 42.59 -33.20 -21.65
N LEU A 43 42.93 -33.21 -22.95
CA LEU A 43 42.76 -32.08 -23.86
C LEU A 43 41.28 -31.82 -24.19
N ALA A 44 40.50 -32.89 -24.35
CA ALA A 44 39.05 -32.81 -24.54
C ALA A 44 38.35 -32.28 -23.27
N GLU A 45 38.75 -32.75 -22.08
CA GLU A 45 38.23 -32.24 -20.80
C GLU A 45 38.59 -30.77 -20.56
N GLN A 46 39.81 -30.33 -20.94
CA GLN A 46 40.18 -28.93 -20.87
C GLN A 46 39.33 -28.05 -21.80
N LYS A 47 39.11 -28.49 -23.05
CA LYS A 47 38.23 -27.78 -23.98
C LYS A 47 36.79 -27.73 -23.51
N ALA A 48 36.26 -28.82 -22.94
CA ALA A 48 34.91 -28.84 -22.37
C ALA A 48 34.77 -27.89 -21.18
N LYS A 49 35.76 -27.84 -20.28
CA LYS A 49 35.79 -26.89 -19.16
C LYS A 49 35.90 -25.43 -19.63
N GLU A 50 36.67 -25.17 -20.68
CA GLU A 50 36.80 -23.83 -21.28
C GLU A 50 35.50 -23.39 -21.97
N GLU A 51 34.81 -24.29 -22.67
CA GLU A 51 33.50 -24.02 -23.26
C GLU A 51 32.42 -23.80 -22.18
N GLU A 52 32.43 -24.58 -21.09
CA GLU A 52 31.53 -24.35 -19.95
C GLU A 52 31.81 -23.00 -19.26
N LEU A 53 33.08 -22.64 -19.09
CA LEU A 53 33.45 -21.33 -18.54
C LEU A 53 33.01 -20.19 -19.46
N ARG A 54 33.20 -20.31 -20.78
CA ARG A 54 32.72 -19.32 -21.75
C ARG A 54 31.19 -19.22 -21.75
N LYS A 55 30.47 -20.33 -21.68
CA LYS A 55 29.00 -20.33 -21.55
C LYS A 55 28.55 -19.63 -20.27
N LYS A 56 29.16 -19.95 -19.13
CA LYS A 56 28.88 -19.28 -17.85
C LYS A 56 29.18 -17.77 -17.91
N GLN A 57 30.30 -17.37 -18.50
CA GLN A 57 30.65 -15.96 -18.67
C GLN A 57 29.65 -15.23 -19.57
N MET A 58 29.23 -15.85 -20.68
CA MET A 58 28.21 -15.25 -21.55
C MET A 58 26.85 -15.16 -20.86
N GLU A 59 26.44 -16.16 -20.08
CA GLU A 59 25.21 -16.12 -19.29
C GLU A 59 25.26 -15.05 -18.19
N GLU A 60 26.40 -14.87 -17.52
CA GLU A 60 26.59 -13.81 -16.52
C GLU A 60 26.57 -12.42 -17.17
N GLU A 61 27.20 -12.24 -18.33
CA GLU A 61 27.15 -10.99 -19.07
C GLU A 61 25.74 -10.67 -19.57
N GLN A 62 25.00 -11.67 -20.06
CA GLN A 62 23.61 -11.50 -20.46
C GLN A 62 22.74 -11.09 -19.27
N LYS A 63 22.87 -11.79 -18.13
CA LYS A 63 22.16 -11.44 -16.89
C LYS A 63 22.48 -10.03 -16.40
N LYS A 64 23.75 -9.59 -16.50
CA LYS A 64 24.15 -8.22 -16.17
C LYS A 64 23.48 -7.20 -17.07
N LYS A 65 23.50 -7.42 -18.39
CA LYS A 65 22.85 -6.53 -19.37
C LYS A 65 21.34 -6.45 -19.14
N GLU A 66 20.68 -7.58 -18.90
CA GLU A 66 19.24 -7.61 -18.60
C GLU A 66 18.92 -6.83 -17.31
N LEU A 67 19.72 -7.00 -16.26
CA LEU A 67 19.55 -6.28 -15.00
C LEU A 67 19.80 -4.78 -15.15
N GLU A 68 20.79 -4.37 -15.94
CA GLU A 68 21.03 -2.96 -16.26
C GLU A 68 19.88 -2.34 -17.05
N GLN A 69 19.35 -3.05 -18.06
CA GLN A 69 18.17 -2.60 -18.79
C GLN A 69 16.93 -2.51 -17.90
N ALA A 70 16.74 -3.46 -16.98
CA ALA A 70 15.67 -3.40 -16.00
C ALA A 70 15.81 -2.19 -15.08
N LYS A 71 17.02 -1.89 -14.59
CA LYS A 71 17.30 -0.69 -13.78
C LYS A 71 17.02 0.61 -14.55
N GLN A 72 17.41 0.69 -15.82
CA GLN A 72 17.12 1.84 -16.66
C GLN A 72 15.61 2.05 -16.82
N LYS A 73 14.88 1.01 -17.23
CA LYS A 73 13.41 1.03 -17.34
C LYS A 73 12.73 1.40 -16.03
N PHE A 74 13.24 0.87 -14.91
CA PHE A 74 12.75 1.24 -13.57
C PHE A 74 12.91 2.74 -13.31
N SER A 75 14.11 3.28 -13.56
CA SER A 75 14.39 4.71 -13.36
C SER A 75 13.53 5.61 -14.25
N GLU A 76 13.28 5.20 -15.50
CA GLU A 76 12.39 5.89 -16.42
C GLU A 76 10.95 5.90 -15.92
N LEU A 77 10.45 4.76 -15.41
CA LEU A 77 9.11 4.69 -14.82
C LEU A 77 8.98 5.63 -13.61
N ILE A 78 9.98 5.68 -12.73
CA ILE A 78 10.00 6.60 -11.58
C ILE A 78 9.99 8.06 -12.05
N ALA A 79 10.77 8.41 -13.07
CA ALA A 79 10.79 9.76 -13.63
C ALA A 79 9.43 10.14 -14.24
N LEU A 80 8.80 9.24 -14.99
CA LEU A 80 7.46 9.43 -15.55
C LEU A 80 6.41 9.57 -14.44
N MET A 81 6.50 8.79 -13.37
CA MET A 81 5.61 8.92 -12.22
C MET A 81 5.71 10.31 -11.58
N ARG A 82 6.93 10.84 -11.39
CA ARG A 82 7.15 12.20 -10.86
C ARG A 82 6.58 13.27 -11.80
N GLN A 83 6.77 13.11 -13.11
CA GLN A 83 6.25 14.02 -14.11
C GLN A 83 4.71 14.04 -14.13
N GLU A 84 4.07 12.87 -14.10
CA GLU A 84 2.61 12.77 -14.08
C GLU A 84 2.01 13.23 -12.75
N LEU A 85 2.73 13.04 -11.63
CA LEU A 85 2.35 13.60 -10.34
C LEU A 85 2.33 15.13 -10.38
N ALA A 86 3.34 15.77 -10.98
CA ALA A 86 3.39 17.22 -11.14
C ALA A 86 2.22 17.75 -11.99
N LYS A 87 1.79 16.99 -13.00
CA LYS A 87 0.58 17.27 -13.81
C LYS A 87 -0.74 16.94 -13.10
N LYS A 88 -0.70 16.40 -11.88
CA LYS A 88 -1.86 15.91 -11.10
C LYS A 88 -2.64 14.79 -11.80
N ASN A 89 -1.98 14.03 -12.69
CA ASN A 89 -2.59 12.91 -13.38
C ASN A 89 -2.50 11.63 -12.54
N TYR A 90 -3.28 11.58 -11.46
CA TYR A 90 -3.19 10.53 -10.45
C TYR A 90 -3.57 9.13 -10.96
N ALA A 91 -4.42 9.04 -11.99
CA ALA A 91 -4.74 7.77 -12.61
C ALA A 91 -3.50 7.15 -13.26
N ARG A 92 -2.76 7.96 -14.04
CA ARG A 92 -1.55 7.51 -14.71
C ARG A 92 -0.42 7.19 -13.74
N VAL A 93 -0.28 7.94 -12.65
CA VAL A 93 0.70 7.64 -11.59
C VAL A 93 0.49 6.24 -11.01
N ARG A 94 -0.77 5.81 -10.78
CA ARG A 94 -1.08 4.46 -10.27
C ARG A 94 -0.72 3.36 -11.27
N GLU A 95 -1.07 3.56 -12.54
CA GLU A 95 -0.72 2.61 -13.61
C GLU A 95 0.80 2.41 -13.72
N LEU A 96 1.56 3.51 -13.71
CA LEU A 96 3.02 3.48 -13.76
C LEU A 96 3.61 2.85 -12.49
N ALA A 97 3.02 3.11 -11.31
CA ALA A 97 3.44 2.49 -10.06
C ALA A 97 3.26 0.97 -10.07
N ASP A 98 2.15 0.46 -10.63
CA ASP A 98 1.91 -0.97 -10.75
C ASP A 98 2.90 -1.63 -11.72
N GLN A 99 3.23 -0.96 -12.82
CA GLN A 99 4.28 -1.41 -13.75
C GLN A 99 5.66 -1.43 -13.07
N ALA A 100 6.01 -0.37 -12.36
CA ALA A 100 7.27 -0.25 -11.64
C ALA A 100 7.39 -1.32 -10.52
N ARG A 101 6.30 -1.61 -9.78
CA ARG A 101 6.29 -2.66 -8.75
C ARG A 101 6.48 -4.05 -9.34
N LYS A 102 5.83 -4.38 -10.47
CA LYS A 102 6.03 -5.66 -11.15
C LYS A 102 7.48 -5.84 -11.57
N LEU A 103 8.09 -4.78 -12.11
CA LEU A 103 9.49 -4.80 -12.51
C LEU A 103 10.44 -4.89 -11.30
N ALA A 104 10.13 -4.18 -10.21
CA ALA A 104 10.90 -4.26 -8.97
C ALA A 104 10.87 -5.67 -8.37
N LEU A 105 9.71 -6.33 -8.36
CA LEU A 105 9.59 -7.71 -7.87
C LEU A 105 10.34 -8.71 -8.76
N ALA A 106 10.27 -8.55 -10.08
CA ALA A 106 10.92 -9.47 -11.02
C ALA A 106 12.46 -9.43 -10.92
N TYR A 107 13.03 -8.26 -10.65
CA TYR A 107 14.49 -8.05 -10.62
C TYR A 107 15.05 -7.72 -9.22
N ASN A 108 14.23 -7.88 -8.17
CA ASN A 108 14.56 -7.56 -6.77
C ASN A 108 15.14 -6.13 -6.59
N LEU A 109 14.50 -5.15 -7.22
CA LEU A 109 14.88 -3.73 -7.12
C LEU A 109 14.15 -3.06 -5.94
N PRO A 110 14.73 -1.98 -5.35
CA PRO A 110 14.10 -1.26 -4.26
C PRO A 110 12.82 -0.55 -4.69
N ALA A 111 11.74 -0.75 -3.95
CA ALA A 111 10.42 -0.16 -4.23
C ALA A 111 10.12 1.12 -3.42
N ASP A 112 11.03 1.55 -2.53
CA ASP A 112 10.81 2.66 -1.59
C ASP A 112 10.40 3.96 -2.29
N GLU A 113 10.98 4.28 -3.45
CA GLU A 113 10.64 5.49 -4.20
C GLU A 113 9.21 5.44 -4.78
N ILE A 114 8.72 4.26 -5.15
CA ILE A 114 7.33 4.09 -5.59
C ILE A 114 6.40 4.45 -4.44
N ASP A 115 6.68 3.91 -3.26
CA ASP A 115 5.84 4.12 -2.08
C ASP A 115 5.85 5.58 -1.62
N LYS A 116 7.01 6.26 -1.70
CA LYS A 116 7.10 7.71 -1.47
C LYS A 116 6.24 8.51 -2.44
N ILE A 117 6.32 8.22 -3.75
CA ILE A 117 5.53 8.94 -4.76
C ILE A 117 4.03 8.70 -4.55
N LEU A 118 3.63 7.47 -4.26
CA LEU A 118 2.23 7.13 -3.97
C LEU A 118 1.74 7.81 -2.68
N TYR A 119 2.61 7.91 -1.67
CA TYR A 119 2.31 8.65 -0.45
C TYR A 119 2.06 10.14 -0.74
N GLU A 120 2.97 10.80 -1.46
CA GLU A 120 2.82 12.20 -1.86
C GLU A 120 1.52 12.44 -2.66
N MET A 121 1.22 11.55 -3.61
CA MET A 121 -0.03 11.57 -4.37
C MET A 121 -1.26 11.50 -3.47
N ASN A 122 -1.29 10.51 -2.56
CA ASN A 122 -2.43 10.31 -1.68
C ASN A 122 -2.60 11.47 -0.68
N LEU A 123 -1.49 12.02 -0.19
CA LEU A 123 -1.48 13.22 0.65
C LEU A 123 -2.06 14.43 -0.10
N ALA A 124 -1.67 14.63 -1.36
CA ALA A 124 -2.21 15.71 -2.20
C ALA A 124 -3.72 15.55 -2.43
N ILE A 125 -4.20 14.33 -2.70
CA ILE A 125 -5.62 14.02 -2.85
C ILE A 125 -6.38 14.31 -1.54
N ALA A 126 -5.85 13.82 -0.40
CA ALA A 126 -6.46 14.01 0.91
C ALA A 126 -6.54 15.49 1.29
N SER A 127 -5.45 16.24 1.09
CA SER A 127 -5.39 17.68 1.32
C SER A 127 -6.38 18.45 0.44
N ALA A 128 -6.51 18.08 -0.83
CA ALA A 128 -7.48 18.70 -1.75
C ALA A 128 -8.93 18.44 -1.32
N LYS A 129 -9.27 17.20 -0.95
CA LYS A 129 -10.59 16.86 -0.41
C LYS A 129 -10.89 17.63 0.87
N LEU A 130 -9.93 17.68 1.80
CA LEU A 130 -10.08 18.41 3.06
C LEU A 130 -10.33 19.91 2.81
N SER A 131 -9.59 20.50 1.88
CA SER A 131 -9.75 21.91 1.49
C SER A 131 -11.11 22.21 0.86
N ARG A 132 -11.75 21.24 0.19
CA ARG A 132 -13.13 21.38 -0.30
C ARG A 132 -14.14 21.35 0.86
N LEU A 133 -13.95 20.48 1.84
CA LEU A 133 -14.82 20.38 3.00
C LEU A 133 -14.72 21.62 3.90
N GLU A 134 -13.52 22.19 4.07
CA GLU A 134 -13.31 23.41 4.86
C GLU A 134 -14.05 24.64 4.30
N LYS A 135 -14.36 24.66 3.00
CA LYS A 135 -15.13 25.75 2.35
C LYS A 135 -16.64 25.69 2.61
N ILE A 136 -17.14 24.61 3.22
CA ILE A 136 -18.55 24.50 3.56
C ILE A 136 -18.76 25.20 4.90
N HIS A 137 -19.44 26.34 4.83
CA HIS A 137 -19.75 27.18 6.01
C HIS A 137 -21.13 26.92 6.61
N ASP A 138 -21.95 26.09 5.95
CA ASP A 138 -23.28 25.71 6.44
C ASP A 138 -23.20 24.86 7.71
N VAL A 139 -23.79 25.36 8.80
CA VAL A 139 -23.82 24.74 10.13
C VAL A 139 -24.73 23.50 10.14
N TYR A 140 -25.75 23.45 9.28
CA TYR A 140 -26.66 22.30 9.15
C TYR A 140 -26.00 21.12 8.41
N ALA A 141 -24.93 21.37 7.66
CA ALA A 141 -24.20 20.33 6.92
C ALA A 141 -23.22 19.49 7.78
N HIS A 142 -23.22 19.64 9.11
CA HIS A 142 -22.28 18.97 10.02
C HIS A 142 -22.24 17.44 9.88
N SER A 143 -23.38 16.78 9.66
CA SER A 143 -23.45 15.32 9.47
C SER A 143 -22.79 14.89 8.16
N TYR A 144 -23.10 15.61 7.07
CA TYR A 144 -22.48 15.38 5.76
C TYR A 144 -20.97 15.57 5.83
N LEU A 145 -20.51 16.69 6.43
CA LEU A 145 -19.10 17.00 6.62
C LEU A 145 -18.37 15.89 7.38
N ARG A 146 -18.95 15.42 8.49
CA ARG A 146 -18.36 14.36 9.32
C ARG A 146 -18.24 13.04 8.56
N ASN A 147 -19.25 12.69 7.77
CA ASN A 147 -19.22 11.45 6.97
C ASN A 147 -18.20 11.53 5.84
N GLN A 148 -18.10 12.66 5.13
CA GLN A 148 -17.07 12.86 4.12
C GLN A 148 -15.67 12.85 4.73
N LEU A 149 -15.50 13.47 5.90
CA LEU A 149 -14.20 13.54 6.60
C LEU A 149 -13.67 12.14 6.99
N LYS A 150 -14.54 11.20 7.35
CA LYS A 150 -14.16 9.80 7.63
C LYS A 150 -13.58 9.06 6.43
N THR A 151 -13.88 9.50 5.20
CA THR A 151 -13.31 8.91 3.98
C THR A 151 -11.89 9.40 3.67
N ILE A 152 -11.43 10.43 4.38
CA ILE A 152 -10.11 11.02 4.20
C ILE A 152 -9.17 10.41 5.25
N PRO A 153 -8.11 9.69 4.84
CA PRO A 153 -7.11 9.19 5.76
C PRO A 153 -6.44 10.33 6.53
N ARG A 154 -6.16 10.09 7.81
CA ARG A 154 -5.53 11.07 8.71
C ARG A 154 -4.01 10.98 8.60
N TYR A 155 -3.44 11.64 7.61
CA TYR A 155 -1.99 11.77 7.47
C TYR A 155 -1.41 12.78 8.48
N PRO A 156 -0.17 12.59 8.98
CA PRO A 156 0.46 13.49 9.95
C PRO A 156 0.46 14.97 9.52
N GLU A 157 0.70 15.26 8.25
CA GLU A 157 0.82 16.60 7.69
C GLU A 157 -0.52 17.35 7.64
N ILE A 158 -1.65 16.63 7.61
CA ILE A 158 -3.00 17.23 7.62
C ILE A 158 -3.78 16.93 8.90
N ALA A 159 -3.20 16.20 9.85
CA ALA A 159 -3.90 15.71 11.05
C ALA A 159 -4.51 16.85 11.85
N ALA A 160 -3.77 17.94 12.07
CA ALA A 160 -4.28 19.10 12.80
C ALA A 160 -5.48 19.77 12.11
N ARG A 161 -5.43 19.89 10.77
CA ARG A 161 -6.55 20.44 9.98
C ARG A 161 -7.76 19.51 10.04
N TRP A 162 -7.53 18.21 9.88
CA TRP A 162 -8.56 17.18 9.97
C TRP A 162 -9.26 17.20 11.35
N ASP A 163 -8.48 17.23 12.44
CA ASP A 163 -9.00 17.25 13.81
C ASP A 163 -9.80 18.53 14.09
N ARG A 164 -9.30 19.68 13.62
CA ARG A 164 -9.99 20.96 13.75
C ARG A 164 -11.34 20.95 13.03
N LEU A 165 -11.39 20.44 11.80
CA LEU A 165 -12.64 20.31 11.06
C LEU A 165 -13.60 19.33 11.75
N LEU A 166 -13.10 18.20 12.25
CA LEU A 166 -13.92 17.26 13.01
C LEU A 166 -14.55 17.92 14.24
N ARG A 167 -13.75 18.62 15.05
CA ARG A 167 -14.24 19.38 16.22
C ARG A 167 -15.27 20.43 15.81
N LYS A 168 -15.02 21.15 14.72
CA LYS A 168 -15.99 22.10 14.15
C LYS A 168 -17.34 21.41 13.86
N THR A 169 -17.36 20.22 13.25
CA THR A 169 -18.64 19.54 13.00
C THR A 169 -19.43 19.19 14.26
N TYR A 170 -18.76 18.95 15.40
CA TYR A 170 -19.47 18.73 16.67
C TYR A 170 -19.95 20.04 17.29
N GLN A 171 -19.17 21.12 17.13
CA GLN A 171 -19.60 22.45 17.54
C GLN A 171 -20.82 22.93 16.74
N ASP A 172 -20.81 22.71 15.43
CA ASP A 172 -21.91 23.06 14.53
C ASP A 172 -23.18 22.24 14.89
N GLU A 173 -23.05 20.93 15.14
CA GLU A 173 -24.15 20.10 15.64
C GLU A 173 -24.73 20.62 16.96
N TYR A 174 -23.86 21.01 17.90
CA TYR A 174 -24.26 21.60 19.16
C TYR A 174 -25.06 22.90 18.95
N THR A 175 -24.58 23.80 18.10
CA THR A 175 -25.27 25.06 17.79
C THR A 175 -26.63 24.82 17.15
N VAL A 176 -26.74 23.92 16.18
CA VAL A 176 -28.02 23.55 15.55
C VAL A 176 -28.99 22.97 16.59
N LEU A 177 -28.53 22.13 17.50
CA LEU A 177 -29.39 21.58 18.56
C LEU A 177 -29.91 22.68 19.49
N LEU A 178 -29.11 23.69 19.82
CA LEU A 178 -29.58 24.85 20.59
C LEU A 178 -30.61 25.68 19.82
N GLU A 179 -30.40 25.92 18.52
CA GLU A 179 -31.36 26.65 17.68
C GLU A 179 -32.70 25.91 17.57
N LEU A 180 -32.67 24.60 17.36
CA LEU A 180 -33.88 23.76 17.32
C LEU A 180 -34.59 23.74 18.68
N ALA A 181 -33.83 23.68 19.77
CA ALA A 181 -34.38 23.77 21.11
C ALA A 181 -35.05 25.15 21.35
N ALA A 182 -34.44 26.24 20.88
CA ALA A 182 -34.98 27.59 21.05
C ALA A 182 -36.25 27.78 20.21
N LEU A 183 -36.22 27.33 18.95
CA LEU A 183 -37.36 27.42 18.03
C LEU A 183 -38.57 26.64 18.56
N THR A 184 -38.36 25.43 19.09
CA THR A 184 -39.44 24.65 19.70
C THR A 184 -39.90 25.22 21.04
N SER A 185 -39.01 25.82 21.83
CA SER A 185 -39.39 26.54 23.05
C SER A 185 -40.32 27.72 22.72
N LYS A 186 -39.97 28.52 21.72
CA LYS A 186 -40.81 29.64 21.25
C LYS A 186 -42.19 29.17 20.81
N LYS A 187 -42.27 28.11 19.99
CA LYS A 187 -43.56 27.53 19.58
C LYS A 187 -44.44 27.09 20.75
N THR A 188 -43.82 26.61 21.83
CA THR A 188 -44.53 26.25 23.06
C THR A 188 -45.20 27.46 23.69
N VAL A 189 -44.48 28.58 23.80
CA VAL A 189 -45.00 29.87 24.33
C VAL A 189 -46.12 30.41 23.43
N ASP A 190 -45.94 30.31 22.11
CA ASP A 190 -46.94 30.75 21.13
C ASP A 190 -48.23 29.92 21.19
N GLY A 191 -48.16 28.68 21.69
CA GLY A 191 -49.32 27.78 21.82
C GLY A 191 -49.46 26.74 20.72
N ASP A 192 -48.51 26.66 19.80
CA ASP A 192 -48.48 25.61 18.78
C ASP A 192 -48.07 24.30 19.45
N THR A 193 -48.99 23.34 19.50
CA THR A 193 -48.77 21.98 20.04
C THR A 193 -47.84 21.93 21.27
N PRO A 194 -48.17 22.64 22.38
CA PRO A 194 -47.21 22.98 23.42
C PRO A 194 -46.54 21.77 24.08
N ASP A 195 -47.30 20.70 24.33
CA ASP A 195 -46.78 19.47 24.94
C ASP A 195 -45.68 18.81 24.08
N VAL A 196 -45.87 18.82 22.76
CA VAL A 196 -44.92 18.21 21.81
C VAL A 196 -43.68 19.08 21.71
N ASN A 197 -43.86 20.38 21.51
CA ASN A 197 -42.76 21.33 21.33
C ASN A 197 -41.92 21.48 22.60
N TYR A 198 -42.52 21.42 23.79
CA TYR A 198 -41.79 21.38 25.05
C TYR A 198 -40.89 20.13 25.19
N LYS A 199 -41.45 18.94 24.88
CA LYS A 199 -40.68 17.68 24.90
C LYS A 199 -39.54 17.69 23.89
N LEU A 200 -39.78 18.22 22.69
CA LEU A 200 -38.75 18.36 21.65
C LEU A 200 -37.64 19.33 22.10
N SER A 201 -38.01 20.49 22.63
CA SER A 201 -37.05 21.48 23.13
C SER A 201 -36.13 20.89 24.19
N LYS A 202 -36.68 20.18 25.18
CA LYS A 202 -35.90 19.47 26.21
C LYS A 202 -35.01 18.38 25.61
N THR A 203 -35.50 17.64 24.63
CA THR A 203 -34.74 16.57 23.96
C THR A 203 -33.53 17.13 23.22
N TYR A 204 -33.71 18.22 22.48
CA TYR A 204 -32.62 18.88 21.76
C TYR A 204 -31.57 19.45 22.71
N LEU A 205 -31.98 20.15 23.77
CA LEU A 205 -31.05 20.66 24.80
C LEU A 205 -30.28 19.50 25.47
N LYS A 206 -30.95 18.40 25.80
CA LYS A 206 -30.30 17.21 26.37
C LYS A 206 -29.24 16.65 25.42
N LYS A 207 -29.54 16.53 24.13
CA LYS A 207 -28.57 16.09 23.11
C LYS A 207 -27.39 17.05 23.00
N ALA A 208 -27.63 18.36 23.04
CA ALA A 208 -26.57 19.37 23.02
C ALA A 208 -25.63 19.21 24.24
N LYS A 209 -26.19 19.07 25.44
CA LYS A 209 -25.43 18.85 26.68
C LYS A 209 -24.61 17.56 26.67
N LEU A 210 -25.09 16.50 26.02
CA LEU A 210 -24.31 15.26 25.86
C LEU A 210 -23.06 15.48 25.00
N LEU A 211 -23.13 16.32 23.95
CA LEU A 211 -21.95 16.67 23.15
C LEU A 211 -20.89 17.40 23.98
N VAL A 212 -21.31 18.35 24.81
CA VAL A 212 -20.44 19.07 25.75
C VAL A 212 -19.84 18.10 26.78
N ALA A 213 -20.66 17.28 27.43
CA ALA A 213 -20.22 16.32 28.45
C ALA A 213 -19.19 15.31 27.90
N SER A 214 -19.30 14.96 26.62
CA SER A 214 -18.32 14.10 25.94
C SER A 214 -17.03 14.81 25.52
N GLY A 215 -16.87 16.10 25.81
CA GLY A 215 -15.70 16.93 25.45
C GLY A 215 -15.62 17.27 23.95
N LYS A 216 -16.68 17.03 23.18
CA LYS A 216 -16.69 17.20 21.72
C LYS A 216 -17.06 18.62 21.28
N ALA A 217 -17.79 19.36 22.12
CA ALA A 217 -18.21 20.73 21.86
C ALA A 217 -17.92 21.62 23.08
N LYS A 218 -17.71 22.91 22.83
CA LYS A 218 -17.61 23.93 23.88
C LYS A 218 -19.00 24.44 24.24
N PRO A 219 -19.33 24.56 25.53
CA PRO A 219 -20.62 25.06 25.96
C PRO A 219 -20.76 26.57 25.72
N ASP A 220 -21.95 26.98 25.31
CA ASP A 220 -22.45 28.35 25.32
C ASP A 220 -23.44 28.49 26.48
N VAL A 221 -22.88 28.73 27.68
CA VAL A 221 -23.64 28.76 28.94
C VAL A 221 -24.75 29.83 28.92
N SER A 222 -24.50 30.96 28.24
CA SER A 222 -25.48 32.04 28.13
C SER A 222 -26.71 31.60 27.34
N LYS A 223 -26.51 31.01 26.15
CA LYS A 223 -27.63 30.47 25.37
C LYS A 223 -28.35 29.34 26.10
N GLU A 224 -27.62 28.44 26.74
CA GLU A 224 -28.24 27.35 27.50
C GLU A 224 -29.14 27.86 28.64
N ASN A 225 -28.70 28.88 29.39
CA ASN A 225 -29.50 29.46 30.47
C ASN A 225 -30.75 30.16 29.95
N SER A 226 -30.62 30.99 28.90
CA SER A 226 -31.77 31.66 28.27
C SER A 226 -32.82 30.65 27.76
N LEU A 227 -32.36 29.49 27.32
CA LEU A 227 -33.21 28.43 26.81
C LEU A 227 -33.93 27.68 27.93
N LEU A 228 -33.27 27.49 29.07
CA LEU A 228 -33.91 26.93 30.27
C LEU A 228 -35.02 27.85 30.80
N GLU A 229 -34.78 29.17 30.80
CA GLU A 229 -35.77 30.19 31.16
C GLU A 229 -36.97 30.12 30.22
N SER A 230 -36.73 30.18 28.90
CA SER A 230 -37.80 30.07 27.89
C SER A 230 -38.58 28.75 28.00
N GLN A 231 -37.91 27.63 28.29
CA GLN A 231 -38.58 26.34 28.51
C GLN A 231 -39.47 26.37 29.76
N SER A 232 -39.04 27.06 30.82
CA SER A 232 -39.83 27.19 32.04
C SER A 232 -41.09 28.03 31.82
N GLU A 233 -40.98 29.13 31.05
CA GLU A 233 -42.11 29.97 30.65
C GLU A 233 -43.08 29.23 29.73
N GLY A 234 -42.56 28.50 28.74
CA GLY A 234 -43.34 27.64 27.85
C GLY A 234 -44.12 26.57 28.62
N TYR A 235 -43.50 25.97 29.64
CA TYR A 235 -44.18 25.02 30.52
C TYR A 235 -45.31 25.66 31.32
N MET A 236 -45.06 26.81 31.96
CA MET A 236 -46.08 27.50 32.76
C MET A 236 -47.26 27.98 31.91
N SER A 237 -46.99 28.50 30.72
CA SER A 237 -48.04 28.90 29.78
C SER A 237 -48.85 27.71 29.26
N SER A 238 -48.24 26.53 29.07
CA SER A 238 -48.94 25.30 28.68
C SER A 238 -49.85 24.74 29.80
N ILE A 239 -49.45 24.86 31.07
CA ILE A 239 -50.29 24.48 32.22
C ILE A 239 -51.48 25.43 32.36
N GLY A 240 -51.25 26.73 32.23
CA GLY A 240 -52.33 27.73 32.32
C GLY A 240 -53.41 27.58 31.23
N ARG A 241 -53.05 27.07 30.04
CA ARG A 241 -53.99 26.84 28.93
C ARG A 241 -54.72 25.50 29.02
N SER A 242 -54.09 24.45 29.57
CA SER A 242 -54.75 23.15 29.80
C SER A 242 -55.77 23.17 30.96
N PHE A 243 -55.72 24.22 31.80
CA PHE A 243 -56.66 24.45 32.90
C PHE A 243 -57.77 25.47 32.62
N GLN A 244 -57.91 25.97 31.38
CA GLN A 244 -59.10 26.73 31.01
C GLN A 244 -60.20 25.75 30.58
N PRO A 245 -61.26 25.54 31.39
CA PRO A 245 -62.39 24.73 30.98
C PRO A 245 -63.05 25.39 29.77
N ILE A 246 -62.88 24.76 28.61
CA ILE A 246 -63.65 25.07 27.42
C ILE A 246 -65.11 24.72 27.76
N ASN A 247 -65.96 25.74 27.91
CA ASN A 247 -67.41 25.66 28.17
C ASN A 247 -67.89 25.39 29.61
N LEU A 248 -67.47 26.16 30.62
CA LEU A 248 -68.19 26.18 31.92
C LEU A 248 -69.18 27.33 32.11
N TYR A 249 -69.34 28.22 31.13
CA TYR A 249 -70.41 29.21 31.11
C TYR A 249 -71.01 29.30 29.69
N ARG A 250 -72.01 28.47 29.43
CA ARG A 250 -73.04 28.70 28.41
C ARG A 250 -74.39 28.50 29.08
#